data_AF-A0A930SAX4-F1
#
_entry.id   AF-A0A930SAX4-F1
#
_cell.length_a   1.000
_cell.length_b   1.000
_cell.length_c   1.000
_cell.angle_alpha   90.00
_cell.angle_beta   90.00
_cell.angle_gamma   90.00
#
_symmetry.space_group_name_H-M   'P 1'
#
loop_
_entity.id
_entity.type
_entity.pdbx_description
1 polymer ?
#
loop_
_entity_poly.entity_id
_entity_poly.type
_entity_poly.pdbx_seq_one_letter_code
_entity_poly.pdbx_strand_id
1 'polypeptide(L)'
;MDIQKLTKKNQEFIHIATNQLIKDGKSDQEIKDILGNVIPELIENQKKGITGRGLLGAPTVWAASFSPEKHQKPETDKPNKEVPETDKTPWKMWLDTSLFLLAIVAIMNAIFGFSGTQTSYGLTTLLSVSFIGGLAMYTPYHYIYRHNNKPKEERPKWWFSMTVITLSFIAWFALFSLTALLPSYLNPGLSPIVILIIGVIAGVAKYFFKRHYNVQSTYAPAS
;
A
#
# COMPACT_ATOMS: atom_id res chain seq x y z
N MET A 1 -3.19 32.43 26.48
CA MET A 1 -2.67 32.10 25.13
C MET A 1 -3.60 32.69 24.09
N ASP A 2 -3.05 33.48 23.17
CA ASP A 2 -3.81 34.27 22.19
C ASP A 2 -4.22 33.45 20.93
N ILE A 3 -4.81 32.27 21.13
CA ILE A 3 -5.19 31.33 20.05
C ILE A 3 -6.24 31.94 19.11
N GLN A 4 -7.02 32.91 19.60
CA GLN A 4 -8.03 33.63 18.82
C GLN A 4 -7.43 34.53 17.72
N LYS A 5 -6.15 34.91 17.83
CA LYS A 5 -5.45 35.71 16.81
C LYS A 5 -4.89 34.88 15.66
N LEU A 6 -4.98 33.54 15.72
CA LEU A 6 -4.53 32.64 14.66
C LEU A 6 -5.61 32.50 13.57
N THR A 7 -5.17 32.34 12.32
CA THR A 7 -6.06 31.92 11.22
C THR A 7 -6.66 30.54 11.49
N LYS A 8 -7.81 30.24 10.87
CA LYS A 8 -8.49 28.94 11.02
C LYS A 8 -7.57 27.73 10.78
N LYS A 9 -6.70 27.81 9.76
CA LYS A 9 -5.72 26.74 9.44
C LYS A 9 -4.70 26.54 10.56
N ASN A 10 -4.26 27.62 11.21
CA ASN A 10 -3.30 27.54 12.30
C ASN A 10 -3.97 27.13 13.62
N GLN A 11 -5.24 27.50 13.83
CA GLN A 11 -6.04 26.98 14.94
C GLN A 11 -6.24 25.47 14.83
N GLU A 12 -6.55 24.97 13.63
CA GLU A 12 -6.68 23.54 13.36
C GLU A 12 -5.36 22.79 13.58
N PHE A 13 -4.23 23.36 13.15
CA PHE A 13 -2.90 22.81 13.45
C PHE A 13 -2.69 22.66 14.96
N ILE A 14 -2.96 23.71 15.73
CA ILE A 14 -2.79 23.71 17.20
C ILE A 14 -3.73 22.70 17.85
N HIS A 15 -4.97 22.60 17.40
CA HIS A 15 -5.93 21.62 17.92
C HIS A 15 -5.46 20.18 17.70
N ILE A 16 -5.01 19.83 16.50
CA ILE A 16 -4.50 18.48 16.20
C ILE A 16 -3.24 18.18 17.02
N ALA A 17 -2.31 19.13 17.08
CA ALA A 17 -1.07 18.96 17.84
C ALA A 17 -1.34 18.80 19.35
N THR A 18 -2.25 19.59 19.91
CA THR A 18 -2.67 19.49 21.32
C THR A 18 -3.27 18.13 21.63
N ASN A 19 -4.18 17.64 20.79
CA ASN A 19 -4.78 16.32 20.96
C ASN A 19 -3.74 15.20 20.90
N GLN A 20 -2.70 15.35 20.06
CA GLN A 20 -1.61 14.38 20.00
C GLN A 20 -0.74 14.43 21.27
N LEU A 21 -0.39 15.62 21.78
CA LEU A 21 0.36 15.78 23.03
C LEU A 21 -0.39 15.17 24.24
N ILE A 22 -1.72 15.35 24.29
CA ILE A 22 -2.58 14.73 25.32
C ILE A 22 -2.51 13.20 25.20
N LYS A 23 -2.64 12.65 23.98
CA LYS A 23 -2.52 11.20 23.73
C LYS A 23 -1.16 10.65 24.13
N ASP A 24 -0.11 11.46 23.97
CA ASP A 24 1.25 11.10 24.35
C ASP A 24 1.52 11.23 25.87
N GLY A 25 0.50 11.61 26.65
CA GLY A 25 0.57 11.65 28.11
C GLY A 25 1.18 12.93 28.68
N LYS A 26 1.22 14.02 27.91
CA LYS A 26 1.70 15.32 28.40
C LYS A 26 0.70 15.96 29.36
N SER A 27 1.22 16.56 30.42
CA SER A 27 0.43 17.37 31.35
C SER A 27 0.00 18.69 30.72
N ASP A 28 -1.09 19.27 31.20
CA ASP A 28 -1.59 20.56 30.73
C ASP A 28 -0.55 21.68 30.84
N GLN A 29 0.35 21.61 31.83
CA GLN A 29 1.41 22.59 32.01
C GLN A 29 2.50 22.44 30.93
N GLU A 30 2.94 21.21 30.64
CA GLU A 30 3.90 20.96 29.56
C GLU A 30 3.34 21.37 28.19
N ILE A 31 2.06 21.07 27.93
CA ILE A 31 1.37 21.48 26.69
C ILE A 31 1.36 23.00 26.60
N LYS A 32 1.07 23.69 27.69
CA LYS A 32 1.10 25.15 27.72
C LYS A 32 2.50 25.68 27.42
N ASP A 33 3.55 25.11 28.00
CA ASP A 33 4.91 25.59 27.78
C ASP A 33 5.36 25.36 26.32
N ILE A 34 5.00 24.21 25.72
CA ILE A 34 5.28 23.87 24.32
C ILE A 34 4.56 24.84 23.37
N LEU A 35 3.24 25.03 23.55
CA LEU A 35 2.45 25.90 22.69
C LEU A 35 2.79 27.38 22.88
N GLY A 36 3.20 27.77 24.09
CA GLY A 36 3.60 29.14 24.42
C GLY A 36 4.77 29.65 23.58
N ASN A 37 5.69 28.75 23.21
CA ASN A 37 6.83 29.09 22.36
C ASN A 37 6.46 29.22 20.87
N VAL A 38 5.48 28.44 20.40
CA VAL A 38 5.19 28.35 18.96
C VAL A 38 4.07 29.29 18.49
N ILE A 39 3.12 29.62 19.38
CA ILE A 39 1.99 30.49 19.04
C ILE A 39 2.44 31.88 18.56
N PRO A 40 3.42 32.56 19.19
CA PRO A 40 3.91 33.86 18.69
C PRO A 40 4.50 33.77 17.28
N GLU A 41 5.25 32.71 16.98
CA GLU A 41 5.87 32.47 15.69
C GLU A 41 4.84 32.23 14.59
N LEU A 42 3.77 31.49 14.90
CA LEU A 42 2.63 31.29 14.00
C LEU A 42 1.85 32.58 13.74
N ILE A 43 1.75 33.46 14.74
CA ILE A 43 1.09 34.77 14.59
C ILE A 43 1.91 35.70 13.69
N GLU A 44 3.23 35.63 13.73
CA GLU A 44 4.09 36.43 12.86
C GLU A 44 4.09 35.88 11.41
N ASN A 45 4.27 34.57 11.25
CA ASN A 45 4.42 33.94 9.94
C ASN A 45 3.11 33.86 9.15
N GLN A 46 1.96 33.82 9.82
CA GLN A 46 0.68 33.89 9.11
C GLN A 46 0.45 35.23 8.40
N LYS A 47 1.05 36.33 8.88
CA LYS A 47 1.00 37.63 8.18
C LYS A 47 1.73 37.58 6.83
N LYS A 48 2.68 36.65 6.70
CA LYS A 48 3.46 36.36 5.48
C LYS A 48 2.80 35.26 4.62
N GLY A 49 1.60 34.79 4.99
CA GLY A 49 0.89 33.72 4.27
C GLY A 49 1.38 32.30 4.57
N ILE A 50 2.32 32.14 5.52
CA ILE A 50 2.86 30.83 5.89
C ILE A 50 1.96 30.19 6.95
N THR A 51 1.44 29.00 6.64
CA THR A 51 0.62 28.22 7.58
C THR A 51 1.50 27.47 8.58
N GLY A 52 0.96 27.09 9.74
CA GLY A 52 1.67 26.28 10.71
C GLY A 52 2.14 24.94 10.15
N ARG A 53 1.38 24.37 9.20
CA ARG A 53 1.83 23.17 8.48
C ARG A 53 3.04 23.45 7.57
N GLY A 54 3.08 24.62 6.95
CA GLY A 54 4.21 25.06 6.13
C GLY A 54 5.45 25.42 6.95
N LEU A 55 5.26 25.92 8.17
CA LEU A 55 6.34 26.31 9.08
C LEU A 55 6.92 25.12 9.86
N LEU A 56 6.05 24.24 10.37
CA LEU A 56 6.39 23.23 11.37
C LEU A 56 6.19 21.78 10.87
N GLY A 57 5.71 21.60 9.64
CA GLY A 57 5.40 20.28 9.08
C GLY A 57 4.03 19.75 9.53
N ALA A 58 3.81 18.43 9.52
CA ALA A 58 2.52 17.88 9.93
C ALA A 58 2.29 18.03 11.45
N PRO A 59 1.10 18.46 11.91
CA PRO A 59 0.85 18.74 13.34
C PRO A 59 1.07 17.55 14.27
N THR A 60 0.79 16.33 13.81
CA THR A 60 1.03 15.10 14.59
C THR A 60 2.52 14.78 14.72
N VAL A 61 3.30 14.99 13.66
CA VAL A 61 4.76 14.78 13.65
C VAL A 61 5.45 15.82 14.53
N TRP A 62 5.01 17.08 14.42
CA TRP A 62 5.50 18.16 15.27
C TRP A 62 5.19 17.90 16.76
N ALA A 63 3.95 17.52 17.10
CA ALA A 63 3.59 17.17 18.48
C ALA A 63 4.41 16.01 19.04
N ALA A 64 4.62 14.95 18.24
CA ALA A 64 5.38 13.79 18.65
C ALA A 64 6.86 14.09 18.94
N SER A 65 7.40 15.24 18.50
CA SER A 65 8.77 15.67 18.81
C SER A 65 9.00 16.02 20.29
N PHE A 66 7.93 16.28 21.05
CA PHE A 66 8.00 16.67 22.47
C PHE A 66 7.82 15.51 23.45
N SER A 67 7.56 14.31 22.95
CA SER A 67 7.25 13.12 23.76
C SER A 67 8.51 12.27 23.99
N PRO A 68 8.85 11.89 25.25
CA PRO A 68 10.02 11.04 25.53
C PRO A 68 9.82 9.65 24.92
N GLU A 69 10.63 9.34 23.90
CA GLU A 69 10.78 8.08 23.13
C GLU A 69 9.70 6.98 23.31
N LYS A 70 8.42 7.33 23.14
CA LYS A 70 7.43 6.44 22.51
C LYS A 70 7.13 6.96 21.12
N HIS A 71 8.12 6.75 20.26
CA HIS A 71 7.94 6.57 18.82
C HIS A 71 7.65 7.84 18.00
N GLN A 72 8.64 8.73 17.91
CA GLN A 72 9.01 9.42 16.67
C GLN A 72 10.30 10.22 16.89
N LYS A 73 11.36 9.88 16.15
CA LYS A 73 12.50 10.77 15.89
C LYS A 73 12.85 10.72 14.40
N PRO A 74 13.43 11.81 13.88
CA PRO A 74 13.41 12.19 12.47
C PRO A 74 14.28 11.28 11.61
N GLU A 75 13.97 11.23 10.33
CA GLU A 75 14.82 10.68 9.27
C GLU A 75 16.27 11.14 9.42
N THR A 76 17.13 10.24 9.88
CA THR A 76 18.56 10.07 9.53
C THR A 76 19.16 9.16 10.60
N ASP A 77 19.51 7.94 10.20
CA ASP A 77 20.26 6.93 10.98
C ASP A 77 19.70 6.53 12.36
N LYS A 78 18.64 5.70 12.42
CA LYS A 78 18.36 4.83 13.59
C LYS A 78 17.73 3.49 13.17
N PRO A 79 18.03 2.38 13.89
CA PRO A 79 17.56 1.04 13.56
C PRO A 79 16.03 0.98 13.67
N ASN A 80 15.45 0.41 12.62
CA ASN A 80 14.03 0.14 12.48
C ASN A 80 13.44 -0.37 13.80
N LYS A 81 12.27 0.14 14.18
CA LYS A 81 11.33 -0.78 14.83
C LYS A 81 11.10 -1.85 13.80
N GLU A 82 11.62 -3.03 14.08
CA GLU A 82 11.38 -4.22 13.29
C GLU A 82 9.86 -4.48 13.30
N VAL A 83 9.14 -3.82 12.40
CA VAL A 83 8.07 -4.49 11.68
C VAL A 83 8.76 -5.74 11.16
N PRO A 84 8.33 -6.95 11.58
CA PRO A 84 9.06 -8.17 11.24
C PRO A 84 9.33 -8.15 9.75
N GLU A 85 10.61 -8.17 9.37
CA GLU A 85 11.00 -8.02 7.97
C GLU A 85 10.20 -9.03 7.16
N THR A 86 9.39 -8.50 6.24
CA THR A 86 8.60 -9.36 5.37
C THR A 86 9.55 -10.05 4.40
N ASP A 87 9.30 -11.32 4.11
CA ASP A 87 10.14 -12.08 3.19
C ASP A 87 9.96 -11.54 1.76
N LYS A 88 11.04 -11.00 1.20
CA LYS A 88 11.09 -10.38 -0.13
C LYS A 88 11.64 -11.32 -1.22
N THR A 89 11.71 -12.63 -0.94
CA THR A 89 12.17 -13.63 -1.91
C THR A 89 11.27 -13.57 -3.17
N PRO A 90 11.83 -13.33 -4.38
CA PRO A 90 11.06 -13.09 -5.61
C PRO A 90 9.95 -14.11 -5.91
N TRP A 91 10.27 -15.40 -5.89
CA TRP A 91 9.30 -16.44 -6.23
C TRP A 91 8.17 -16.55 -5.19
N LYS A 92 8.45 -16.23 -3.91
CA LYS A 92 7.45 -16.23 -2.84
C LYS A 92 6.48 -15.07 -3.01
N MET A 93 7.00 -13.87 -3.33
CA MET A 93 6.17 -12.69 -3.61
C MET A 93 5.28 -12.90 -4.82
N TRP A 94 5.85 -13.45 -5.90
CA TRP A 94 5.11 -13.86 -7.09
C TRP A 94 4.00 -14.85 -6.73
N LEU A 95 4.33 -15.93 -6.01
CA LEU A 95 3.36 -16.95 -5.62
C LEU A 95 2.24 -16.41 -4.70
N ASP A 96 2.56 -15.58 -3.69
CA ASP A 96 1.54 -14.93 -2.83
C ASP A 96 0.55 -14.11 -3.67
N THR A 97 1.08 -13.40 -4.67
CA THR A 97 0.29 -12.57 -5.59
C THR A 97 -0.52 -13.42 -6.56
N SER A 98 0.05 -14.49 -7.11
CA SER A 98 -0.66 -15.41 -8.00
C SER A 98 -1.79 -16.16 -7.30
N LEU A 99 -1.58 -16.60 -6.05
CA LEU A 99 -2.63 -17.23 -5.25
C LEU A 99 -3.75 -16.24 -4.91
N PHE A 100 -3.40 -14.98 -4.62
CA PHE A 100 -4.39 -13.90 -4.46
C PHE A 100 -5.24 -13.72 -5.71
N LEU A 101 -4.60 -13.56 -6.86
CA LEU A 101 -5.28 -13.37 -8.14
C LEU A 101 -6.14 -14.58 -8.50
N LEU A 102 -5.61 -15.80 -8.31
CA LEU A 102 -6.37 -17.03 -8.55
C LEU A 102 -7.62 -17.10 -7.70
N ALA A 103 -7.53 -16.76 -6.40
CA ALA A 103 -8.67 -16.73 -5.51
C ALA A 103 -9.76 -15.74 -6.00
N ILE A 104 -9.39 -14.48 -6.24
CA ILE A 104 -10.38 -13.46 -6.60
C ILE A 104 -10.95 -13.68 -8.00
N VAL A 105 -10.12 -14.06 -8.99
CA VAL A 105 -10.57 -14.27 -10.37
C VAL A 105 -11.46 -15.50 -10.46
N ALA A 106 -11.10 -16.59 -9.78
CA ALA A 106 -11.93 -17.79 -9.75
C ALA A 106 -13.28 -17.52 -9.07
N ILE A 107 -13.30 -16.85 -7.91
CA ILE A 107 -14.56 -16.52 -7.21
C ILE A 107 -15.44 -15.63 -8.09
N MET A 108 -14.89 -14.58 -8.69
CA MET A 108 -15.64 -13.70 -9.60
C MET A 108 -16.15 -14.44 -10.84
N ASN A 109 -15.31 -15.28 -11.45
CA ASN A 109 -15.69 -16.05 -12.63
C ASN A 109 -16.77 -17.11 -12.31
N ALA A 110 -16.72 -17.74 -11.13
CA ALA A 110 -17.77 -18.63 -10.66
C ALA A 110 -19.09 -17.88 -10.45
N ILE A 111 -19.07 -16.69 -9.85
CA ILE A 111 -20.27 -15.85 -9.67
C ILE A 111 -20.91 -15.53 -11.03
N PHE A 112 -20.12 -15.08 -12.01
CA PHE A 112 -20.63 -14.81 -13.36
C PHE A 112 -21.09 -16.07 -14.11
N GLY A 113 -20.47 -17.21 -13.81
CA GLY A 113 -20.88 -18.51 -14.33
C GLY A 113 -22.23 -18.97 -13.78
N PHE A 114 -22.47 -18.78 -12.48
CA PHE A 114 -23.76 -19.10 -11.86
C PHE A 114 -24.90 -18.18 -12.32
N SER A 115 -24.62 -16.92 -12.62
CA SER A 115 -25.61 -15.99 -13.18
C SER A 115 -25.88 -16.20 -14.67
N GLY A 116 -25.10 -17.04 -15.36
CA GLY A 116 -25.21 -17.26 -16.80
C GLY A 116 -24.82 -16.05 -17.65
N THR A 117 -24.22 -15.02 -17.04
CA THR A 117 -23.91 -13.75 -17.72
C THR A 117 -22.65 -13.81 -18.58
N GLN A 118 -21.74 -14.74 -18.28
CA GLN A 118 -20.49 -14.92 -19.02
C GLN A 118 -20.08 -16.39 -19.05
N THR A 119 -19.39 -16.79 -20.12
CA THR A 119 -18.79 -18.13 -20.22
C THR A 119 -17.71 -18.29 -19.15
N SER A 120 -17.79 -19.38 -18.40
CA SER A 120 -16.77 -19.75 -17.42
C SER A 120 -15.41 -19.97 -18.07
N TYR A 121 -14.35 -19.53 -17.40
CA TYR A 121 -12.99 -19.73 -17.88
C TYR A 121 -12.61 -21.21 -17.82
N GLY A 122 -11.87 -21.66 -18.83
CA GLY A 122 -11.19 -22.96 -18.77
C GLY A 122 -10.01 -22.94 -17.79
N LEU A 123 -9.52 -24.13 -17.43
CA LEU A 123 -8.44 -24.28 -16.44
C LEU A 123 -7.19 -23.49 -16.81
N THR A 124 -6.75 -23.56 -18.06
CA THR A 124 -5.53 -22.90 -18.52
C THR A 124 -5.70 -21.40 -18.55
N THR A 125 -6.86 -20.91 -19.00
CA THR A 125 -7.20 -19.48 -18.90
C THR A 125 -7.15 -18.97 -17.46
N LEU A 126 -7.72 -19.72 -16.52
CA LEU A 126 -7.76 -19.37 -15.10
C LEU A 126 -6.37 -19.36 -14.45
N LEU A 127 -5.51 -20.32 -14.78
CA LEU A 127 -4.13 -20.34 -14.30
C LEU A 127 -3.30 -19.24 -14.95
N SER A 128 -3.43 -19.02 -16.26
CA SER A 128 -2.69 -17.98 -16.97
C SER A 128 -3.01 -16.59 -16.47
N VAL A 129 -4.29 -16.22 -16.34
CA VAL A 129 -4.66 -14.89 -15.82
C VAL A 129 -4.09 -14.63 -14.43
N SER A 130 -3.97 -15.68 -13.60
CA SER A 130 -3.53 -15.58 -12.22
C SER A 130 -2.01 -15.59 -12.06
N PHE A 131 -1.32 -16.54 -12.70
CA PHE A 131 0.14 -16.69 -12.58
C PHE A 131 0.92 -15.70 -13.45
N ILE A 132 0.45 -15.45 -14.68
CA ILE A 132 1.01 -14.39 -15.54
C ILE A 132 0.65 -13.03 -14.96
N GLY A 133 -0.57 -12.86 -14.43
CA GLY A 133 -0.98 -11.63 -13.73
C GLY A 133 -0.14 -11.37 -12.49
N GLY A 134 0.17 -12.40 -11.71
CA GLY A 134 1.05 -12.27 -10.55
C GLY A 134 2.46 -11.84 -10.94
N LEU A 135 2.98 -12.35 -12.07
CA LEU A 135 4.27 -11.92 -12.62
C LEU A 135 4.20 -10.46 -13.09
N ALA A 136 3.13 -10.09 -13.79
CA ALA A 136 2.89 -8.73 -14.27
C ALA A 136 2.75 -7.72 -13.13
N MET A 137 2.22 -8.12 -11.96
CA MET A 137 2.19 -7.30 -10.74
C MET A 137 3.54 -7.26 -10.02
N TYR A 138 4.29 -8.36 -10.03
CA TYR A 138 5.64 -8.40 -9.45
C TYR A 138 6.62 -7.50 -10.21
N THR A 139 6.47 -7.35 -11.53
CA THR A 139 7.37 -6.54 -12.36
C THR A 139 7.43 -5.06 -11.91
N PRO A 140 6.32 -4.31 -11.80
CA PRO A 140 6.32 -2.97 -11.21
C PRO A 140 6.86 -2.94 -9.77
N TYR A 141 6.61 -3.98 -8.96
CA TYR A 141 7.22 -4.05 -7.63
C TYR A 141 8.75 -4.07 -7.71
N HIS A 142 9.31 -4.96 -8.53
CA HIS A 142 10.74 -5.17 -8.66
C HIS A 142 11.46 -3.94 -9.23
N TYR A 143 10.90 -3.31 -10.26
CA TYR A 143 11.55 -2.20 -10.92
C TYR A 143 11.21 -0.84 -10.32
N ILE A 144 10.05 -0.68 -9.69
CA ILE A 144 9.52 0.62 -9.25
C ILE A 144 9.30 0.64 -7.75
N TYR A 145 8.33 -0.13 -7.24
CA TYR A 145 7.83 0.09 -5.88
C TYR A 145 8.83 -0.21 -4.77
N ARG A 146 9.77 -1.15 -4.98
CA ARG A 146 10.84 -1.41 -4.00
C ARG A 146 11.77 -0.21 -3.78
N HIS A 147 11.75 0.79 -4.67
CA HIS A 147 12.58 2.00 -4.58
C HIS A 147 11.81 3.19 -3.99
N ASN A 148 10.53 3.04 -3.63
CA ASN A 148 9.71 4.16 -3.16
C ASN A 148 10.24 4.82 -1.87
N ASN A 149 10.96 4.07 -1.03
CA ASN A 149 11.54 4.57 0.22
C ASN A 149 12.92 5.23 0.02
N LYS A 150 13.44 5.28 -1.22
CA LYS A 150 14.74 5.90 -1.55
C LYS A 150 14.60 7.39 -1.87
N PRO A 151 15.69 8.18 -1.89
CA PRO A 151 15.69 9.55 -2.41
C PRO A 151 15.16 9.61 -3.85
N LYS A 152 14.56 10.75 -4.23
CA LYS A 152 13.86 10.91 -5.52
C LYS A 152 14.77 10.67 -6.72
N GLU A 153 16.07 10.94 -6.55
CA GLU A 153 17.13 10.81 -7.53
C GLU A 153 17.47 9.34 -7.84
N GLU A 154 17.29 8.45 -6.85
CA GLU A 154 17.50 6.99 -7.00
C GLU A 154 16.24 6.26 -7.50
N ARG A 155 15.09 6.94 -7.52
CA ARG A 155 13.84 6.35 -7.99
C ARG A 155 13.85 6.28 -9.52
N PRO A 156 13.24 5.24 -10.11
CA PRO A 156 13.07 5.20 -11.56
C PRO A 156 12.28 6.41 -12.05
N LYS A 157 12.69 6.93 -13.21
CA LYS A 157 12.00 8.06 -13.84
C LYS A 157 10.54 7.70 -14.13
N TRP A 158 9.66 8.70 -14.09
CA TRP A 158 8.22 8.50 -14.32
C TRP A 158 7.91 7.82 -15.67
N TRP A 159 8.60 8.21 -16.74
CA TRP A 159 8.40 7.61 -18.07
C TRP A 159 8.81 6.14 -18.09
N PHE A 160 9.91 5.77 -17.44
CA PHE A 160 10.34 4.37 -17.32
C PHE A 160 9.32 3.56 -16.52
N SER A 161 8.82 4.13 -15.41
CA SER A 161 7.77 3.52 -14.59
C SER A 161 6.49 3.27 -15.40
N MET A 162 6.06 4.26 -16.18
CA MET A 162 4.90 4.15 -17.07
C MET A 162 5.09 3.05 -18.11
N THR A 163 6.27 3.00 -18.74
CA THR A 163 6.61 1.97 -19.73
C THR A 163 6.58 0.57 -19.13
N VAL A 164 7.20 0.36 -17.96
CA VAL A 164 7.23 -0.95 -17.30
C VAL A 164 5.82 -1.42 -16.93
N ILE A 165 4.99 -0.54 -16.36
CA ILE A 165 3.60 -0.87 -16.02
C ILE A 165 2.82 -1.21 -17.29
N THR A 166 2.88 -0.33 -18.30
CA THR A 166 2.12 -0.51 -19.55
C THR A 166 2.49 -1.79 -20.28
N LEU A 167 3.79 -2.07 -20.44
CA LEU A 167 4.26 -3.29 -21.10
C LEU A 167 3.89 -4.55 -20.30
N SER A 168 3.94 -4.49 -18.96
CA SER A 168 3.52 -5.62 -18.12
C SER A 168 2.03 -5.92 -18.30
N PHE A 169 1.18 -4.89 -18.35
CA PHE A 169 -0.25 -5.05 -18.61
C PHE A 169 -0.55 -5.56 -20.02
N ILE A 170 0.13 -5.03 -21.05
CA ILE A 170 -0.02 -5.50 -22.43
C ILE A 170 0.39 -6.97 -22.54
N ALA A 171 1.55 -7.34 -21.99
CA ALA A 171 2.03 -8.72 -22.00
C ALA A 171 1.06 -9.65 -21.27
N TRP A 172 0.59 -9.25 -20.09
CA TRP A 172 -0.41 -10.02 -19.34
C TRP A 172 -1.69 -10.23 -20.12
N PHE A 173 -2.28 -9.15 -20.64
CA PHE A 173 -3.54 -9.20 -21.39
C PHE A 173 -3.39 -10.03 -22.67
N ALA A 174 -2.30 -9.86 -23.42
CA ALA A 174 -2.04 -10.62 -24.63
C ALA A 174 -1.89 -12.12 -24.33
N LEU A 175 -1.05 -12.48 -23.36
CA LEU A 175 -0.81 -13.90 -23.01
C LEU A 175 -2.06 -14.57 -22.46
N PHE A 176 -2.83 -13.88 -21.61
CA PHE A 176 -4.12 -14.38 -21.15
C PHE A 176 -5.12 -14.54 -22.30
N SER A 177 -5.24 -13.55 -23.18
CA SER A 177 -6.19 -13.61 -24.32
C SER A 177 -5.87 -14.74 -25.29
N LEU A 178 -4.59 -15.05 -25.50
CA LEU A 178 -4.16 -16.18 -26.33
C LEU A 178 -4.65 -17.54 -25.80
N THR A 179 -4.93 -17.66 -24.49
CA THR A 179 -5.49 -18.90 -23.95
C THR A 179 -6.90 -19.22 -24.47
N ALA A 180 -7.64 -18.22 -24.95
CA ALA A 180 -8.96 -18.43 -25.55
C ALA A 180 -8.87 -19.14 -26.91
N LEU A 181 -7.70 -19.13 -27.56
CA LEU A 181 -7.45 -19.82 -28.82
C LEU A 181 -7.03 -21.28 -28.61
N LEU A 182 -6.78 -21.69 -27.36
CA LEU A 182 -6.37 -23.06 -27.06
C LEU A 182 -7.55 -24.02 -27.26
N PRO A 183 -7.32 -25.18 -27.89
CA PRO A 183 -8.33 -26.23 -28.01
C PRO A 183 -8.71 -26.79 -26.64
N SER A 184 -9.91 -27.39 -26.53
CA SER A 184 -10.49 -27.84 -25.25
C SER A 184 -9.65 -28.86 -24.48
N TYR A 185 -8.75 -29.60 -25.14
CA TYR A 185 -7.84 -30.52 -24.44
C TYR A 185 -6.66 -29.78 -23.75
N LEU A 186 -6.30 -28.58 -24.22
CA LEU A 186 -5.32 -27.70 -23.58
C LEU A 186 -5.99 -26.67 -22.65
N ASN A 187 -7.24 -26.33 -22.88
CA ASN A 187 -8.00 -25.40 -22.03
C ASN A 187 -9.39 -25.98 -21.74
N PRO A 188 -9.48 -27.03 -20.90
CA PRO A 188 -10.74 -27.68 -20.60
C PRO A 188 -11.67 -26.70 -19.87
N GLY A 189 -12.90 -26.59 -20.37
CA GLY A 189 -13.96 -25.82 -19.71
C GLY A 189 -14.27 -26.39 -18.34
N LEU A 190 -14.43 -25.51 -17.36
CA LEU A 190 -14.74 -25.88 -15.98
C LEU A 190 -16.16 -25.43 -15.62
N SER A 191 -16.86 -26.23 -14.83
CA SER A 191 -18.14 -25.80 -14.28
C SER A 191 -17.94 -24.72 -13.20
N PRO A 192 -18.92 -23.82 -13.00
CA PRO A 192 -18.78 -22.74 -12.02
C PRO A 192 -18.45 -23.22 -10.60
N ILE A 193 -18.98 -24.38 -10.21
CA ILE A 193 -18.69 -24.98 -8.90
C ILE A 193 -17.23 -25.45 -8.77
N VAL A 194 -16.64 -26.00 -9.83
CA VAL A 194 -15.23 -26.41 -9.82
C VAL A 194 -14.32 -25.18 -9.73
N ILE A 195 -14.65 -24.12 -10.47
CA ILE A 195 -13.92 -22.85 -10.40
C ILE A 195 -14.00 -22.25 -8.98
N LEU A 196 -15.19 -22.26 -8.36
CA LEU A 196 -15.36 -21.76 -6.99
C LEU A 196 -14.47 -22.53 -6.00
N ILE A 197 -14.44 -23.87 -6.10
CA ILE A 197 -13.59 -24.72 -5.26
C ILE A 197 -12.11 -24.36 -5.44
N ILE A 198 -11.65 -24.17 -6.68
CA ILE A 198 -10.27 -23.72 -6.97
C ILE A 198 -9.99 -22.38 -6.30
N GLY A 199 -10.92 -21.42 -6.38
CA GLY A 199 -10.77 -20.10 -5.76
C GLY A 199 -10.66 -20.16 -4.24
N VAL A 200 -11.50 -20.97 -3.58
CA VAL A 200 -11.46 -21.19 -2.13
C VAL A 200 -10.14 -21.86 -1.72
N ILE A 201 -9.73 -22.91 -2.43
CA ILE A 201 -8.46 -23.61 -2.16
C ILE A 201 -7.28 -22.64 -2.34
N ALA A 202 -7.27 -21.82 -3.38
CA ALA A 202 -6.23 -20.81 -3.61
C ALA A 202 -6.18 -19.77 -2.49
N GLY A 203 -7.34 -19.29 -2.02
CA GLY A 203 -7.42 -18.36 -0.89
C GLY A 203 -6.91 -18.95 0.42
N VAL A 204 -7.26 -20.21 0.71
CA VAL A 204 -6.77 -20.96 1.87
C VAL A 204 -5.25 -21.18 1.76
N ALA A 205 -4.77 -21.63 0.61
CA ALA A 205 -3.34 -21.80 0.34
C ALA A 205 -2.58 -20.49 0.54
N LYS A 206 -3.11 -19.37 0.02
CA LYS A 206 -2.55 -18.03 0.23
C LYS A 206 -2.45 -17.68 1.71
N TYR A 207 -3.53 -17.90 2.46
CA TYR A 207 -3.58 -17.59 3.89
C TYR A 207 -2.50 -18.34 4.66
N PHE A 208 -2.38 -19.66 4.46
CA PHE A 208 -1.35 -20.46 5.11
C PHE A 208 0.06 -20.12 4.62
N PHE A 209 0.24 -19.87 3.33
CA PHE A 209 1.53 -19.46 2.76
C PHE A 209 2.03 -18.14 3.36
N LYS A 210 1.15 -17.13 3.42
CA LYS A 210 1.45 -15.83 4.02
C LYS A 210 1.76 -15.95 5.52
N ARG A 211 1.00 -16.77 6.25
CA ARG A 211 1.20 -17.00 7.68
C ARG A 211 2.52 -17.72 7.98
N HIS A 212 2.92 -18.66 7.13
CA HIS A 212 4.14 -19.43 7.31
C HIS A 212 5.41 -18.64 6.93
N TYR A 213 5.37 -17.90 5.81
CA TYR A 213 6.56 -17.23 5.26
C TYR A 213 6.62 -15.72 5.52
N ASN A 214 5.57 -15.09 6.06
CA ASN A 214 5.50 -13.63 6.27
C ASN A 214 5.91 -12.79 5.04
N VAL A 215 5.53 -13.24 3.84
CA VAL A 215 5.99 -12.68 2.55
C VAL A 215 5.56 -11.23 2.37
N GLN A 216 6.31 -10.39 1.67
CA GLN A 216 5.83 -9.06 1.23
C GLN A 216 4.81 -9.22 0.10
N SER A 217 3.62 -8.62 0.22
CA SER A 217 2.68 -8.60 -0.92
C SER A 217 3.11 -7.53 -1.92
N THR A 218 3.07 -7.85 -3.21
CA THR A 218 3.48 -6.94 -4.31
C THR A 218 2.55 -5.75 -4.49
N TYR A 219 1.31 -5.88 -4.03
CA TYR A 219 0.24 -4.88 -4.09
C TYR A 219 0.06 -4.10 -2.78
N ALA A 220 0.80 -4.47 -1.73
CA ALA A 220 0.82 -3.72 -0.49
C ALA A 220 1.94 -2.66 -0.55
N PRO A 221 1.75 -1.47 0.05
CA PRO A 221 2.84 -0.50 0.16
C PRO A 221 4.08 -1.18 0.76
N ALA A 222 5.24 -0.95 0.14
CA ALA A 222 6.49 -1.36 0.75
C ALA A 222 6.68 -0.54 2.03
N SER A 223 6.53 -1.19 3.18
CA SER A 223 6.88 -0.63 4.48
C SER A 223 8.38 -0.38 4.55
#